data_AF-A0A0M4T2C9-F1
#
_entry.id   AF-A0A0M4T2C9-F1
#
_cell.length_a   1.000
_cell.length_b   1.000
_cell.length_c   1.000
_cell.angle_alpha   90.00
_cell.angle_beta   90.00
_cell.angle_gamma   90.00
#
_symmetry.space_group_name_H-M   'P 1'
#
loop_
_entity.id
_entity.type
_entity.pdbx_description
1 polymer ?
#
loop_
_entity_poly.entity_id
_entity_poly.type
_entity_poly.pdbx_seq_one_letter_code
_entity_poly.pdbx_strand_id
1 'polypeptide(L)'
;MAVSSTAAPPTPWSRSLAEPEIHKTSFVHSFSNVIGDVRVGANVIVAPGTSIRADEGTPFYIGENTNIQDGVVIHGLEQGRVIGDDGNEYSVWIGKNASITHMALIHGPAYVGDSCFIGFRSTVFNARVGAGCIVMMHALIQDVEIPPGKYVPSGAIITSQQQADRLPDVQDQDQQFAHHVVGINQALRAGYLCAADNKCIAPIRDELAKSYTSSNGLTVLELERSSEVASNSLGAETVDQVRYLLEQGYKIGTEHVDQRRFRTGCWTSCQPIEPRSLSEALSALEGCLADHSGEYVRLFGIDPKGKRRVLETIIQRPDGVVQPTTSFKAPASTGSAGYNGNGHSNGAGIGSISAETVDQIRKLLAGGYKIGTEHVDERRFRTGSWASCKPIEATSTDQVVAALKECIENHQGEYVRLIGIDPKAKRRILESIIQRPNGPVAPSNGQKSYAATSSYSSATATAPVSSSNRLNAEVVDQLRQLLAGGYKISAEHVDQRRFRTGSWSSCGQIEARSERDAIAALEAYLSEYQGEYVRLIGIDPKAKRRVLETIIQRP
;
A
#
# COMPACT_ATOMS: atom_id res chain seq x y z
N MET A 1 -12.93 2.74 34.69
CA MET A 1 -11.82 2.29 33.83
C MET A 1 -10.54 2.75 34.49
N ALA A 2 -9.90 1.89 35.29
CA ALA A 2 -8.65 2.24 35.94
C ALA A 2 -7.54 2.22 34.87
N VAL A 3 -6.91 3.35 34.61
CA VAL A 3 -5.65 3.41 33.88
C VAL A 3 -4.62 2.66 34.71
N SER A 4 -3.85 1.72 34.16
CA SER A 4 -2.72 1.14 34.90
C SER A 4 -1.54 2.13 34.85
N SER A 5 -1.67 3.20 35.64
CA SER A 5 -0.57 4.11 35.97
C SER A 5 0.18 3.52 37.16
N THR A 6 1.47 3.24 36.98
CA THR A 6 2.31 2.68 38.05
C THR A 6 3.54 3.54 38.25
N ALA A 7 3.98 3.70 39.50
CA ALA A 7 5.26 4.34 39.81
C ALA A 7 6.43 3.59 39.15
N ALA A 8 7.50 4.31 38.83
CA ALA A 8 8.77 3.67 38.48
C ALA A 8 9.29 2.82 39.66
N PRO A 9 9.84 1.62 39.41
CA PRO A 9 10.39 0.78 40.48
C PRO A 9 11.68 1.40 41.05
N PRO A 10 12.06 1.05 42.29
CA PRO A 10 13.36 1.43 42.83
C PRO A 10 14.49 0.66 42.13
N THR A 11 15.51 1.37 41.66
CA THR A 11 16.69 0.81 40.96
C THR A 11 17.98 1.48 41.46
N PRO A 12 19.18 0.99 41.09
CA PRO A 12 20.42 1.67 41.40
C PRO A 12 20.52 3.10 40.83
N TRP A 13 19.86 3.38 39.70
CA TRP A 13 19.89 4.67 39.00
C TRP A 13 18.72 5.60 39.38
N SER A 14 17.64 5.09 39.98
CA SER A 14 16.49 5.92 40.39
C SER A 14 15.83 5.44 41.68
N ARG A 15 15.54 6.40 42.57
CA ARG A 15 14.81 6.19 43.83
C ARG A 15 13.60 7.12 43.99
N SER A 16 13.25 7.87 42.94
CA SER A 16 12.20 8.90 43.02
C SER A 16 10.78 8.33 43.09
N LEU A 17 10.58 7.07 42.67
CA LEU A 17 9.26 6.43 42.59
C LEU A 17 8.24 7.30 41.83
N ALA A 18 8.69 8.02 40.81
CA ALA A 18 7.86 8.95 40.06
C ALA A 18 6.67 8.24 39.39
N GLU A 19 5.52 8.92 39.37
CA GLU A 19 4.28 8.45 38.76
C GLU A 19 3.93 9.30 37.52
N PRO A 20 3.13 8.76 36.58
CA PRO A 20 2.72 9.51 35.40
C PRO A 20 1.88 10.76 35.75
N GLU A 21 2.22 11.89 35.16
CA GLU A 21 1.45 13.14 35.23
C GLU A 21 0.57 13.27 33.99
N ILE A 22 -0.72 12.94 34.11
CA ILE A 22 -1.66 12.94 32.97
C ILE A 22 -2.63 14.12 33.07
N HIS A 23 -2.64 14.98 32.05
CA HIS A 23 -3.57 16.10 32.01
C HIS A 23 -5.04 15.63 31.98
N LYS A 24 -5.91 16.31 32.75
CA LYS A 24 -7.33 15.96 32.94
C LYS A 24 -8.18 15.89 31.66
N THR A 25 -7.75 16.52 30.58
CA THR A 25 -8.46 16.50 29.29
C THR A 25 -8.01 15.36 28.38
N SER A 26 -6.97 14.63 28.76
CA SER A 26 -6.44 13.52 27.98
C SER A 26 -7.23 12.24 28.25
N PHE A 27 -7.27 11.36 27.26
CA PHE A 27 -7.89 10.05 27.38
C PHE A 27 -6.81 8.98 27.28
N VAL A 28 -6.76 8.10 28.28
CA VAL A 28 -5.87 6.93 28.28
C VAL A 28 -6.74 5.68 28.36
N HIS A 29 -6.65 4.84 27.34
CA HIS A 29 -7.45 3.62 27.27
C HIS A 29 -7.08 2.66 28.40
N SER A 30 -8.04 1.94 28.97
CA SER A 30 -7.82 1.03 30.10
C SER A 30 -6.86 -0.12 29.79
N PHE A 31 -6.86 -0.59 28.54
CA PHE A 31 -5.91 -1.59 28.04
C PHE A 31 -4.61 -0.93 27.56
N SER A 32 -4.01 -0.04 28.36
CA SER A 32 -2.69 0.55 28.12
C SER A 32 -1.91 0.59 29.42
N ASN A 33 -0.58 0.68 29.32
CA ASN A 33 0.28 0.67 30.49
C ASN A 33 1.25 1.86 30.48
N VAL A 34 1.20 2.69 31.53
CA VAL A 34 2.02 3.91 31.66
C VAL A 34 2.78 3.88 32.98
N ILE A 35 4.11 3.91 32.94
CA ILE A 35 4.98 3.71 34.10
C ILE A 35 6.04 4.82 34.19
N GLY A 36 6.25 5.36 35.39
CA GLY A 36 7.36 6.27 35.71
C GLY A 36 7.08 7.76 35.47
N ASP A 37 8.12 8.59 35.42
CA ASP A 37 8.03 10.03 35.12
C ASP A 37 7.68 10.25 33.64
N VAL A 38 6.39 10.17 33.35
CA VAL A 38 5.78 10.36 32.03
C VAL A 38 4.82 11.54 32.13
N ARG A 39 5.11 12.62 31.41
CA ARG A 39 4.32 13.85 31.42
C ARG A 39 3.46 13.92 30.17
N VAL A 40 2.16 13.72 30.33
CA VAL A 40 1.17 13.70 29.25
C VAL A 40 0.40 15.01 29.23
N GLY A 41 0.62 15.80 28.18
CA GLY A 41 -0.01 17.10 27.95
C GLY A 41 -1.51 17.02 27.69
N ALA A 42 -2.13 18.18 27.46
CA ALA A 42 -3.56 18.30 27.26
C ALA A 42 -4.05 17.65 25.97
N ASN A 43 -5.27 17.11 25.99
CA ASN A 43 -5.97 16.57 24.83
C ASN A 43 -5.23 15.43 24.12
N VAL A 44 -4.36 14.73 24.83
CA VAL A 44 -3.68 13.54 24.31
C VAL A 44 -4.65 12.35 24.31
N ILE A 45 -4.54 11.49 23.31
CA ILE A 45 -5.21 10.19 23.29
C ILE A 45 -4.17 9.07 23.26
N VAL A 46 -4.29 8.13 24.21
CA VAL A 46 -3.47 6.92 24.30
C VAL A 46 -4.37 5.70 24.07
N ALA A 47 -4.09 4.97 23.00
CA ALA A 47 -4.91 3.88 22.49
C ALA A 47 -4.58 2.51 23.15
N PRO A 48 -5.40 1.47 22.91
CA PRO A 48 -5.17 0.12 23.43
C PRO A 48 -3.81 -0.51 23.06
N GLY A 49 -3.32 -1.42 23.90
CA GLY A 49 -2.07 -2.16 23.69
C GLY A 49 -0.79 -1.34 23.82
N THR A 50 -0.88 -0.05 24.15
CA THR A 50 0.28 0.84 24.28
C THR A 50 1.06 0.58 25.57
N SER A 51 2.39 0.72 25.49
CA SER A 51 3.31 0.58 26.62
C SER A 51 4.28 1.76 26.65
N ILE A 52 4.12 2.63 27.65
CA ILE A 52 4.95 3.82 27.86
C ILE A 52 5.66 3.63 29.20
N ARG A 53 6.97 3.43 29.19
CA ARG A 53 7.70 2.98 30.39
C ARG A 53 9.00 3.77 30.59
N ALA A 54 8.99 4.69 31.54
CA ALA A 54 10.10 5.55 31.94
C ALA A 54 10.77 5.05 33.23
N ASP A 55 11.23 3.79 33.22
CA ASP A 55 11.86 3.11 34.37
C ASP A 55 13.39 3.00 34.27
N GLU A 56 13.95 3.22 33.08
CA GLU A 56 15.38 3.25 32.81
C GLU A 56 15.80 4.66 32.37
N GLY A 57 15.60 5.00 31.09
CA GLY A 57 15.64 6.37 30.61
C GLY A 57 14.42 7.16 31.09
N THR A 58 14.66 8.34 31.67
CA THR A 58 13.60 9.19 32.25
C THR A 58 14.08 10.66 32.30
N PRO A 59 13.21 11.68 32.22
CA PRO A 59 11.74 11.64 32.03
C PRO A 59 11.31 11.53 30.56
N PHE A 60 10.02 11.25 30.34
CA PHE A 60 9.37 11.31 29.03
C PHE A 60 8.33 12.44 28.97
N TYR A 61 8.26 13.14 27.83
CA TYR A 61 7.27 14.19 27.58
C TYR A 61 6.44 13.89 26.33
N ILE A 62 5.12 14.07 26.42
CA ILE A 62 4.16 13.94 25.32
C ILE A 62 3.33 15.23 25.25
N GLY A 63 3.53 16.01 24.19
CA GLY A 63 2.93 17.32 23.99
C GLY A 63 1.42 17.31 23.74
N GLU A 64 0.82 18.49 23.80
CA GLU A 64 -0.63 18.66 23.65
C GLU A 64 -1.15 18.21 22.28
N ASN A 65 -2.40 17.75 22.25
CA ASN A 65 -3.12 17.26 21.08
C ASN A 65 -2.46 16.07 20.34
N THR A 66 -1.40 15.49 20.89
CA THR A 66 -0.70 14.34 20.32
C THR A 66 -1.51 13.05 20.49
N ASN A 67 -1.40 12.13 19.55
CA ASN A 67 -2.02 10.80 19.64
C ASN A 67 -0.96 9.70 19.66
N ILE A 68 -1.13 8.75 20.59
CA ILE A 68 -0.33 7.54 20.76
C ILE A 68 -1.24 6.35 20.44
N GLN A 69 -1.07 5.78 19.25
CA GLN A 69 -2.01 4.80 18.71
C GLN A 69 -1.67 3.36 19.13
N ASP A 70 -2.49 2.41 18.69
CA ASP A 70 -2.50 1.05 19.20
C ASP A 70 -1.14 0.35 19.12
N GLY A 71 -0.74 -0.29 20.22
CA GLY A 71 0.49 -1.07 20.28
C GLY A 71 1.79 -0.26 20.20
N VAL A 72 1.74 1.07 20.29
CA VAL A 72 2.96 1.89 20.36
C VAL A 72 3.75 1.57 21.63
N VAL A 73 5.07 1.49 21.48
CA VAL A 73 6.01 1.32 22.59
C VAL A 73 6.88 2.58 22.70
N ILE A 74 6.98 3.11 23.92
CA ILE A 74 7.89 4.20 24.26
C ILE A 74 8.76 3.75 25.44
N HIS A 75 10.07 3.72 25.21
CA HIS A 75 11.07 3.33 26.21
C HIS A 75 12.33 4.18 26.01
N GLY A 76 13.37 4.00 26.83
CA GLY A 76 14.58 4.80 26.73
C GLY A 76 15.74 4.19 27.48
N LEU A 77 16.94 4.34 26.92
CA LEU A 77 18.18 3.91 27.57
C LEU A 77 18.47 4.75 28.83
N GLU A 78 19.14 4.14 29.81
CA GLU A 78 19.53 4.78 31.06
C GLU A 78 20.29 6.09 30.82
N GLN A 79 21.21 6.05 29.86
CA GLN A 79 22.09 7.14 29.48
C GLN A 79 21.67 7.78 28.15
N GLY A 80 22.03 9.05 27.98
CA GLY A 80 21.65 9.85 26.82
C GLY A 80 20.35 10.61 27.05
N ARG A 81 20.36 11.90 26.73
CA ARG A 81 19.21 12.79 26.85
C ARG A 81 19.13 13.69 25.63
N VAL A 82 17.92 14.16 25.34
CA VAL A 82 17.63 15.24 24.40
C VAL A 82 17.18 16.47 25.17
N ILE A 83 17.40 17.65 24.60
CA ILE A 83 16.86 18.90 25.13
C ILE A 83 15.47 19.11 24.53
N GLY A 84 14.46 19.18 25.41
CA GLY A 84 13.09 19.54 25.06
C GLY A 84 12.95 21.02 24.71
N ASP A 85 11.82 21.41 24.13
CA ASP A 85 11.57 22.81 23.78
C ASP A 85 11.42 23.73 25.02
N ASP A 86 11.20 23.14 26.19
CA ASP A 86 11.20 23.83 27.48
C ASP A 86 12.61 24.05 28.07
N GLY A 87 13.66 23.59 27.36
CA GLY A 87 15.06 23.68 27.79
C GLY A 87 15.51 22.61 28.79
N ASN A 88 14.64 21.69 29.19
CA ASN A 88 14.98 20.61 30.13
C ASN A 88 15.47 19.35 29.40
N GLU A 89 16.13 18.45 30.14
CA GLU A 89 16.59 17.17 29.63
C GLU A 89 15.50 16.10 29.70
N TYR A 90 15.35 15.33 28.61
CA TYR A 90 14.41 14.22 28.49
C TYR A 90 15.09 13.00 27.89
N SER A 91 14.64 11.81 28.27
CA SER A 91 15.00 10.60 27.52
C SER A 91 14.16 10.49 26.25
N VAL A 92 12.88 10.86 26.31
CA VAL A 92 12.01 10.96 25.14
C VAL A 92 11.23 12.28 25.17
N TRP A 93 11.34 13.06 24.10
CA TRP A 93 10.52 14.24 23.86
C TRP A 93 9.64 14.01 22.64
N ILE A 94 8.32 14.09 22.80
CA ILE A 94 7.36 14.12 21.70
C ILE A 94 6.61 15.44 21.80
N GLY A 95 6.71 16.26 20.75
CA GLY A 95 6.10 17.57 20.66
C GLY A 95 4.58 17.54 20.53
N LYS A 96 4.03 18.70 20.23
CA LYS A 96 2.60 18.98 20.12
C LYS A 96 2.05 18.57 18.76
N ASN A 97 0.77 18.22 18.71
CA ASN A 97 0.06 17.86 17.47
C ASN A 97 0.77 16.73 16.69
N ALA A 98 1.52 15.86 17.37
CA ALA A 98 2.20 14.75 16.73
C ALA A 98 1.26 13.53 16.63
N SER A 99 1.51 12.66 15.66
CA SER A 99 0.82 11.38 15.52
C SER A 99 1.83 10.24 15.59
N ILE A 100 1.86 9.52 16.70
CA ILE A 100 2.66 8.31 16.86
C ILE A 100 1.74 7.13 16.57
N THR A 101 1.84 6.62 15.35
CA THR A 101 0.81 5.73 14.81
C THR A 101 1.04 4.26 15.12
N HIS A 102 0.07 3.41 14.77
CA HIS A 102 -0.01 2.00 15.20
C HIS A 102 1.33 1.26 15.11
N MET A 103 1.70 0.59 16.22
CA MET A 103 2.90 -0.24 16.37
C MET A 103 4.24 0.49 16.17
N ALA A 104 4.28 1.83 16.20
CA ALA A 104 5.53 2.57 16.17
C ALA A 104 6.33 2.35 17.47
N LEU A 105 7.66 2.46 17.36
CA LEU A 105 8.61 2.41 18.47
C LEU A 105 9.34 3.74 18.57
N ILE A 106 9.21 4.43 19.70
CA ILE A 106 10.01 5.60 20.04
C ILE A 106 10.94 5.20 21.19
N HIS A 107 12.24 5.20 20.96
CA HIS A 107 13.23 4.76 21.94
C HIS A 107 14.26 5.83 22.24
N GLY A 108 14.32 6.28 23.50
CA GLY A 108 15.24 7.29 23.99
C GLY A 108 16.72 6.90 23.87
N PRO A 109 17.65 7.87 23.67
CA PRO A 109 17.40 9.32 23.58
C PRO A 109 16.74 9.71 22.25
N ALA A 110 15.53 10.30 22.30
CA ALA A 110 14.77 10.58 21.10
C ALA A 110 13.99 11.89 21.23
N TYR A 111 14.01 12.67 20.15
CA TYR A 111 13.24 13.91 20.02
C TYR A 111 12.36 13.80 18.77
N VAL A 112 11.06 14.01 18.92
CA VAL A 112 10.10 14.12 17.83
C VAL A 112 9.42 15.49 17.95
N GLY A 113 9.64 16.36 16.96
CA GLY A 113 9.13 17.74 17.01
C GLY A 113 7.62 17.86 16.80
N ASP A 114 7.14 19.08 16.94
CA ASP A 114 5.74 19.43 16.73
C ASP A 114 5.23 19.04 15.34
N SER A 115 3.96 18.67 15.24
CA SER A 115 3.26 18.35 13.99
C SER A 115 3.90 17.23 13.17
N CYS A 116 4.68 16.36 13.81
CA CYS A 116 5.24 15.18 13.15
C CYS A 116 4.20 14.07 12.97
N PHE A 117 4.31 13.34 11.86
CA PHE A 117 3.62 12.07 11.66
C PHE A 117 4.65 10.94 11.67
N ILE A 118 4.54 10.01 12.62
CA ILE A 118 5.38 8.80 12.69
C ILE A 118 4.52 7.61 12.28
N GLY A 119 4.72 7.14 11.05
CA GLY A 119 3.90 6.15 10.37
C GLY A 119 4.01 4.73 10.93
N PHE A 120 3.08 3.88 10.50
CA PHE A 120 2.85 2.55 11.08
C PHE A 120 4.13 1.73 11.17
N ARG A 121 4.36 1.09 12.32
CA ARG A 121 5.51 0.20 12.55
C ARG A 121 6.86 0.85 12.21
N SER A 122 6.98 2.16 12.38
CA SER A 122 8.25 2.87 12.22
C SER A 122 8.97 3.00 13.55
N THR A 123 10.29 3.10 13.50
CA THR A 123 11.16 3.19 14.67
C THR A 123 11.98 4.47 14.63
N VAL A 124 12.00 5.19 15.75
CA VAL A 124 12.90 6.33 16.02
C VAL A 124 13.74 5.98 17.24
N PHE A 125 15.05 5.86 17.08
CA PHE A 125 15.98 5.50 18.16
C PHE A 125 17.28 6.29 18.08
N ASN A 126 17.74 6.86 19.21
CA ASN A 126 18.96 7.67 19.26
C ASN A 126 18.97 8.77 18.17
N ALA A 127 17.85 9.48 18.02
CA ALA A 127 17.61 10.34 16.86
C ALA A 127 16.74 11.56 17.20
N ARG A 128 16.93 12.63 16.42
CA ARG A 128 16.09 13.84 16.46
C ARG A 128 15.32 13.96 15.15
N VAL A 129 14.00 14.05 15.23
CA VAL A 129 13.11 14.29 14.09
C VAL A 129 12.54 15.70 14.24
N GLY A 130 12.95 16.60 13.33
CA GLY A 130 12.54 18.01 13.36
C GLY A 130 11.04 18.20 13.17
N ALA A 131 10.53 19.36 13.56
CA ALA A 131 9.09 19.68 13.48
C ALA A 131 8.54 19.55 12.04
N GLY A 132 7.28 19.13 11.92
CA GLY A 132 6.56 19.00 10.66
C GLY A 132 7.05 17.88 9.75
N CYS A 133 7.87 16.95 10.25
CA CYS A 133 8.31 15.80 9.46
C CYS A 133 7.19 14.77 9.26
N ILE A 134 7.16 14.15 8.09
CA ILE A 134 6.22 13.09 7.74
C ILE A 134 7.02 11.81 7.48
N VAL A 135 7.03 10.93 8.47
CA VAL A 135 7.66 9.62 8.39
C VAL A 135 6.62 8.59 8.03
N MET A 136 6.77 7.97 6.86
CA MET A 136 5.83 6.97 6.38
C MET A 136 6.11 5.59 6.98
N MET A 137 5.34 4.59 6.56
CA MET A 137 5.27 3.29 7.23
C MET A 137 6.57 2.49 7.14
N HIS A 138 6.87 1.71 8.18
CA HIS A 138 7.99 0.77 8.23
C HIS A 138 9.36 1.46 8.07
N ALA A 139 9.49 2.73 8.43
CA ALA A 139 10.79 3.40 8.40
C ALA A 139 11.61 3.13 9.66
N LEU A 140 12.93 3.05 9.53
CA LEU A 140 13.87 3.05 10.64
C LEU A 140 14.70 4.33 10.58
N ILE A 141 14.66 5.13 11.64
CA ILE A 141 15.46 6.34 11.83
C ILE A 141 16.32 6.13 13.06
N GLN A 142 17.64 6.07 12.86
CA GLN A 142 18.58 5.76 13.92
C GLN A 142 19.87 6.56 13.81
N ASP A 143 20.41 7.06 14.93
CA ASP A 143 21.73 7.71 14.99
C ASP A 143 21.87 8.94 14.08
N VAL A 144 20.78 9.69 13.88
CA VAL A 144 20.70 10.84 12.96
C VAL A 144 19.81 11.97 13.48
N GLU A 145 20.00 13.16 12.92
CA GLU A 145 19.07 14.27 13.02
C GLU A 145 18.37 14.50 11.67
N ILE A 146 17.06 14.30 11.61
CA ILE A 146 16.23 14.66 10.47
C ILE A 146 15.87 16.16 10.57
N PRO A 147 16.24 17.00 9.58
CA PRO A 147 15.86 18.40 9.58
C PRO A 147 14.33 18.61 9.63
N PRO A 148 13.83 19.77 10.08
CA PRO A 148 12.40 20.08 10.04
C PRO A 148 11.80 20.00 8.63
N GLY A 149 10.52 19.63 8.55
CA GLY A 149 9.76 19.61 7.30
C GLY A 149 10.22 18.57 6.28
N LYS A 150 10.85 17.47 6.71
CA LYS A 150 11.32 16.40 5.82
C LYS A 150 10.33 15.24 5.73
N TYR A 151 10.25 14.65 4.55
CA TYR A 151 9.45 13.48 4.25
C TYR A 151 10.34 12.25 4.17
N VAL A 152 10.03 11.23 4.98
CA VAL A 152 10.74 9.93 4.98
C VAL A 152 9.84 8.88 4.33
N PRO A 153 10.22 8.30 3.18
CA PRO A 153 9.37 7.34 2.46
C PRO A 153 9.25 6.01 3.20
N SER A 154 8.20 5.24 2.86
CA SER A 154 7.93 3.95 3.51
C SER A 154 9.09 2.97 3.29
N GLY A 155 9.45 2.23 4.34
CA GLY A 155 10.53 1.24 4.30
C GLY A 155 11.94 1.84 4.30
N ALA A 156 12.09 3.17 4.40
CA ALA A 156 13.40 3.80 4.44
C ALA A 156 14.16 3.42 5.71
N ILE A 157 15.48 3.21 5.56
CA ILE A 157 16.41 2.99 6.68
C ILE A 157 17.42 4.13 6.64
N ILE A 158 17.28 5.06 7.59
CA ILE A 158 18.10 6.28 7.72
C ILE A 158 19.01 6.11 8.93
N THR A 159 20.27 5.79 8.68
CA THR A 159 21.28 5.47 9.71
C THR A 159 22.58 6.24 9.52
N SER A 160 22.56 7.28 8.69
CA SER A 160 23.68 8.19 8.50
C SER A 160 23.17 9.59 8.22
N GLN A 161 23.87 10.60 8.74
CA GLN A 161 23.45 12.00 8.60
C GLN A 161 23.34 12.41 7.13
N GLN A 162 24.20 11.90 6.26
CA GLN A 162 24.14 12.14 4.81
C GLN A 162 22.84 11.66 4.16
N GLN A 163 22.21 10.59 4.67
CA GLN A 163 20.90 10.14 4.20
C GLN A 163 19.81 11.11 4.69
N ALA A 164 19.87 11.52 5.96
CA ALA A 164 18.92 12.46 6.56
C ALA A 164 18.92 13.83 5.85
N ASP A 165 20.11 14.38 5.56
CA ASP A 165 20.28 15.69 4.92
C ASP A 165 19.73 15.73 3.48
N ARG A 166 19.61 14.55 2.83
CA ARG A 166 19.14 14.41 1.45
C ARG A 166 17.65 14.09 1.34
N LEU A 167 16.93 14.04 2.45
CA LEU A 167 15.50 13.77 2.43
C LEU A 167 14.74 14.88 1.70
N PRO A 168 13.69 14.53 0.93
CA PRO A 168 12.82 15.51 0.29
C PRO A 168 12.01 16.28 1.32
N ASP A 169 11.60 17.49 0.97
CA ASP A 169 10.71 18.29 1.80
C ASP A 169 9.27 17.76 1.70
N VAL A 170 8.53 17.89 2.80
CA VAL A 170 7.10 17.60 2.87
C VAL A 170 6.32 18.48 1.90
N GLN A 171 5.26 17.94 1.31
CA GLN A 171 4.33 18.69 0.46
C GLN A 171 3.07 19.07 1.25
N ASP A 172 2.32 20.07 0.77
CA ASP A 172 1.11 20.56 1.43
C ASP A 172 0.08 19.44 1.70
N GLN A 173 -0.07 18.51 0.76
CA GLN A 173 -0.95 17.35 0.92
C GLN A 173 -0.54 16.43 2.08
N ASP A 174 0.76 16.33 2.37
CA ASP A 174 1.29 15.47 3.43
C ASP A 174 1.02 16.12 4.79
N GLN A 175 1.16 17.45 4.87
CA GLN A 175 0.81 18.24 6.05
C GLN A 175 -0.70 18.19 6.34
N GLN A 176 -1.53 18.35 5.31
CA GLN A 176 -2.99 18.23 5.44
C GLN A 176 -3.41 16.84 5.92
N PHE A 177 -2.78 15.79 5.41
CA PHE A 177 -2.98 14.43 5.86
C PHE A 177 -2.65 14.27 7.35
N ALA A 178 -1.47 14.72 7.81
CA ALA A 178 -1.08 14.65 9.21
C ALA A 178 -2.04 15.45 10.12
N HIS A 179 -2.41 16.66 9.69
CA HIS A 179 -3.36 17.51 10.43
C HIS A 179 -4.74 16.85 10.56
N HIS A 180 -5.22 16.22 9.49
CA HIS A 180 -6.48 15.48 9.50
C HIS A 180 -6.45 14.32 10.51
N VAL A 181 -5.34 13.57 10.60
CA VAL A 181 -5.19 12.47 11.59
C VAL A 181 -5.26 13.00 13.02
N VAL A 182 -4.65 14.16 13.31
CA VAL A 182 -4.78 14.83 14.61
C VAL A 182 -6.24 15.18 14.88
N GLY A 183 -6.94 15.79 13.91
CA GLY A 183 -8.35 16.17 14.04
C GLY A 183 -9.28 14.98 14.34
N ILE A 184 -9.09 13.86 13.64
CA ILE A 184 -9.85 12.62 13.91
C ILE A 184 -9.60 12.11 15.32
N ASN A 185 -8.34 12.10 15.78
CA ASN A 185 -8.00 11.65 17.12
C ASN A 185 -8.55 12.58 18.21
N GLN A 186 -8.68 13.88 17.94
CA GLN A 186 -9.37 14.81 18.84
C GLN A 186 -10.87 14.51 18.96
N ALA A 187 -11.53 14.21 17.83
CA ALA A 187 -12.93 13.79 17.84
C ALA A 187 -13.14 12.46 18.57
N LEU A 188 -12.25 11.48 18.35
CA LEU A 188 -12.28 10.19 19.06
C LEU A 188 -12.10 10.37 20.58
N ARG A 189 -11.12 11.18 21.00
CA ARG A 189 -10.90 11.50 22.42
C ARG A 189 -12.16 12.09 23.05
N ALA A 190 -12.78 13.08 22.39
CA ALA A 190 -14.01 13.69 22.86
C ALA A 190 -15.16 12.66 22.97
N GLY A 191 -15.29 11.77 21.98
CA GLY A 191 -16.26 10.68 21.98
C GLY A 191 -16.05 9.70 23.15
N TYR A 192 -14.81 9.28 23.40
CA TYR A 192 -14.48 8.39 24.53
C TYR A 192 -14.76 9.03 25.89
N LEU A 193 -14.43 10.31 26.06
CA LEU A 193 -14.75 11.04 27.29
C LEU A 193 -16.26 11.21 27.47
N CYS A 194 -17.00 11.54 26.40
CA CYS A 194 -18.45 11.61 26.43
C CYS A 194 -19.07 10.27 26.84
N ALA A 195 -18.59 9.16 26.27
CA ALA A 195 -19.08 7.82 26.59
C ALA A 195 -18.87 7.43 28.07
N ALA A 196 -17.87 8.01 28.73
CA ALA A 196 -17.60 7.82 30.15
C ALA A 196 -18.40 8.79 31.06
N ASP A 197 -18.95 9.88 30.51
CA ASP A 197 -19.76 10.85 31.24
C ASP A 197 -21.26 10.64 30.96
N ASN A 198 -21.98 10.14 31.97
CA ASN A 198 -23.42 9.93 31.90
C ASN A 198 -24.20 11.18 31.45
N LYS A 199 -23.76 12.38 31.83
CA LYS A 199 -24.44 13.63 31.42
C LYS A 199 -24.35 13.87 29.92
N CYS A 200 -23.26 13.41 29.28
CA CYS A 200 -23.03 13.54 27.87
C CYS A 200 -23.69 12.39 27.07
N ILE A 201 -23.46 11.14 27.48
CA ILE A 201 -23.89 9.97 26.69
C ILE A 201 -25.39 9.64 26.80
N ALA A 202 -26.03 9.95 27.94
CA ALA A 202 -27.44 9.63 28.15
C ALA A 202 -28.38 10.26 27.11
N PRO A 203 -28.36 11.58 26.84
CA PRO A 203 -29.27 12.18 25.85
C PRO A 203 -29.07 11.59 24.44
N ILE A 204 -27.82 11.29 24.06
CA ILE A 204 -27.48 10.67 22.78
C ILE A 204 -28.10 9.27 22.68
N ARG A 205 -27.99 8.46 23.74
CA ARG A 205 -28.60 7.12 23.80
C ARG A 205 -30.12 7.19 23.74
N ASP A 206 -30.73 8.12 24.47
CA ASP A 206 -32.18 8.29 24.51
C ASP A 206 -32.74 8.74 23.16
N GLU A 207 -32.04 9.62 22.44
CA GLU A 207 -32.41 10.05 21.09
C GLU A 207 -32.31 8.91 20.08
N LEU A 208 -31.24 8.10 20.12
CA LEU A 208 -31.15 6.89 19.31
C LEU A 208 -32.31 5.94 19.62
N ALA A 209 -32.59 5.66 20.90
CA ALA A 209 -33.70 4.79 21.30
C ALA A 209 -35.05 5.32 20.78
N LYS A 210 -35.28 6.64 20.82
CA LYS A 210 -36.48 7.28 20.27
C LYS A 210 -36.57 7.14 18.75
N SER A 211 -35.46 7.31 18.04
CA SER A 211 -35.40 7.14 16.58
C SER A 211 -35.76 5.70 16.16
N TYR A 212 -35.32 4.71 16.94
CA TYR A 212 -35.70 3.30 16.76
C TYR A 212 -37.19 3.05 17.05
N THR A 213 -37.79 3.75 18.03
CA THR A 213 -39.21 3.59 18.36
C THR A 213 -40.16 4.39 17.46
N SER A 214 -39.69 5.47 16.80
CA SER A 214 -40.53 6.30 15.91
C SER A 214 -40.54 5.80 14.47
N SER A 215 -39.67 4.85 14.10
CA SER A 215 -39.57 4.31 12.75
C SER A 215 -40.46 3.11 12.45
N ASN A 216 -41.50 2.81 13.26
CA ASN A 216 -42.59 1.90 12.85
C ASN A 216 -43.84 2.07 13.74
N GLY A 217 -44.83 2.80 13.24
CA GLY A 217 -46.21 2.56 13.61
C GLY A 217 -46.68 1.25 12.99
N LEU A 218 -46.47 0.13 13.69
CA LEU A 218 -47.24 -1.11 13.51
C LEU A 218 -47.21 -1.91 14.82
N THR A 219 -48.40 -2.32 15.22
CA THR A 219 -48.81 -2.73 16.56
C THR A 219 -48.14 -3.99 17.09
N VAL A 220 -47.78 -3.92 18.37
CA VAL A 220 -47.32 -4.99 19.25
C VAL A 220 -48.37 -6.09 19.35
N LEU A 221 -48.36 -7.09 18.46
CA LEU A 221 -49.07 -8.38 18.61
C LEU A 221 -48.54 -9.50 17.67
N GLU A 222 -47.27 -9.48 17.25
CA GLU A 222 -46.63 -10.56 16.46
C GLU A 222 -45.17 -10.83 16.90
N LEU A 223 -44.94 -11.08 18.19
CA LEU A 223 -43.63 -11.52 18.71
C LEU A 223 -43.67 -12.95 19.26
N GLU A 224 -44.58 -13.78 18.74
CA GLU A 224 -44.42 -15.24 18.71
C GLU A 224 -44.22 -15.67 17.25
N ARG A 225 -42.95 -15.94 16.88
CA ARG A 225 -42.41 -16.34 15.56
C ARG A 225 -42.33 -15.17 14.56
N SER A 226 -41.15 -14.74 14.11
CA SER A 226 -40.22 -15.56 13.34
C SER A 226 -38.78 -15.57 13.87
N SER A 227 -38.54 -16.56 14.74
CA SER A 227 -37.35 -17.41 14.76
C SER A 227 -37.18 -18.24 13.46
N GLU A 228 -37.46 -17.68 12.27
CA GLU A 228 -37.45 -18.43 11.00
C GLU A 228 -36.33 -18.03 10.03
N VAL A 229 -35.41 -17.16 10.45
CA VAL A 229 -34.13 -16.99 9.73
C VAL A 229 -32.95 -16.55 10.60
N ALA A 230 -32.91 -16.98 11.86
CA ALA A 230 -31.66 -16.95 12.61
C ALA A 230 -30.82 -18.15 12.17
N SER A 231 -29.93 -17.92 11.20
CA SER A 231 -28.86 -18.88 10.93
C SER A 231 -27.94 -18.91 12.15
N ASN A 232 -27.79 -20.08 12.77
CA ASN A 232 -26.90 -20.24 13.93
C ASN A 232 -25.43 -20.36 13.51
N SER A 233 -25.14 -20.50 12.21
CA SER A 233 -23.79 -20.74 11.68
C SER A 233 -23.27 -19.63 10.76
N LEU A 234 -24.14 -18.81 10.16
CA LEU A 234 -23.76 -17.73 9.24
C LEU A 234 -23.65 -16.39 9.99
N GLY A 235 -22.58 -15.66 9.74
CA GLY A 235 -22.41 -14.30 10.25
C GLY A 235 -23.46 -13.33 9.67
N ALA A 236 -23.81 -12.30 10.44
CA ALA A 236 -24.80 -11.29 10.06
C ALA A 236 -24.50 -10.63 8.68
N GLU A 237 -23.21 -10.43 8.36
CA GLU A 237 -22.79 -9.86 7.07
C GLU A 237 -23.11 -10.76 5.87
N THR A 238 -22.98 -12.09 6.03
CA THR A 238 -23.35 -13.05 4.99
C THR A 238 -24.86 -13.04 4.77
N VAL A 239 -25.64 -12.92 5.84
CA VAL A 239 -27.11 -12.79 5.77
C VAL A 239 -27.51 -11.52 5.02
N ASP A 240 -26.84 -10.40 5.28
CA ASP A 240 -27.11 -9.12 4.60
C ASP A 240 -26.71 -9.15 3.12
N GLN A 241 -25.59 -9.78 2.78
CA GLN A 241 -25.18 -9.99 1.39
C GLN A 241 -26.17 -10.88 0.62
N VAL A 242 -26.66 -11.96 1.22
CA VAL A 242 -27.70 -12.83 0.64
C VAL A 242 -28.99 -12.05 0.42
N ARG A 243 -29.42 -11.24 1.40
CA ARG A 243 -30.61 -10.38 1.27
C ARG A 243 -30.47 -9.40 0.12
N TYR A 244 -29.33 -8.71 0.00
CA TYR A 244 -29.05 -7.79 -1.09
C TYR A 244 -29.07 -8.48 -2.46
N LEU A 245 -28.46 -9.65 -2.59
CA LEU A 245 -28.44 -10.40 -3.86
C LEU A 245 -29.86 -10.77 -4.32
N LEU A 246 -30.72 -11.21 -3.39
CA LEU A 246 -32.11 -11.54 -3.71
C LEU A 246 -32.94 -10.31 -4.06
N GLU A 247 -32.79 -9.21 -3.33
CA GLU A 247 -33.49 -7.94 -3.61
C GLU A 247 -33.14 -7.36 -4.99
N GLN A 248 -31.90 -7.52 -5.44
CA GLN A 248 -31.46 -7.12 -6.78
C GLN A 248 -31.87 -8.12 -7.89
N GLY A 249 -32.52 -9.23 -7.52
CA GLY A 249 -32.97 -10.25 -8.46
C GLY A 249 -31.85 -11.13 -9.02
N TYR A 250 -30.72 -11.23 -8.32
CA TYR A 250 -29.62 -12.12 -8.68
C TYR A 250 -29.87 -13.54 -8.15
N LYS A 251 -29.43 -14.56 -8.91
CA LYS A 251 -29.38 -15.94 -8.42
C LYS A 251 -28.18 -16.12 -7.49
N ILE A 252 -28.23 -17.09 -6.60
CA ILE A 252 -27.14 -17.34 -5.64
C ILE A 252 -26.37 -18.59 -6.05
N GLY A 253 -25.05 -18.46 -6.12
CA GLY A 253 -24.12 -19.57 -6.36
C GLY A 253 -23.15 -19.74 -5.20
N THR A 254 -22.78 -20.99 -4.94
CA THR A 254 -21.78 -21.36 -3.94
C THR A 254 -20.77 -22.34 -4.53
N GLU A 255 -19.52 -22.23 -4.08
CA GLU A 255 -18.41 -23.05 -4.54
C GLU A 255 -17.50 -23.42 -3.37
N HIS A 256 -16.96 -24.63 -3.40
CA HIS A 256 -16.06 -25.14 -2.36
C HIS A 256 -14.73 -25.63 -2.95
N VAL A 257 -13.69 -25.63 -2.12
CA VAL A 257 -12.38 -26.20 -2.47
C VAL A 257 -11.60 -26.58 -1.22
N ASP A 258 -10.95 -27.74 -1.26
CA ASP A 258 -10.06 -28.18 -0.18
C ASP A 258 -8.79 -27.30 -0.06
N GLN A 259 -8.15 -27.38 1.11
CA GLN A 259 -6.97 -26.57 1.44
C GLN A 259 -5.79 -26.77 0.49
N ARG A 260 -5.68 -27.95 -0.15
CA ARG A 260 -4.59 -28.27 -1.08
C ARG A 260 -4.83 -27.63 -2.46
N ARG A 261 -6.08 -27.62 -2.94
CA ARG A 261 -6.49 -27.11 -4.25
C ARG A 261 -6.85 -25.62 -4.25
N PHE A 262 -7.07 -25.01 -3.09
CA PHE A 262 -7.31 -23.57 -2.97
C PHE A 262 -6.21 -22.72 -3.64
N ARG A 263 -4.93 -23.11 -3.52
CA ARG A 263 -3.78 -22.42 -4.15
C ARG A 263 -3.77 -22.49 -5.68
N THR A 264 -4.49 -23.45 -6.25
CA THR A 264 -4.59 -23.66 -7.71
C THR A 264 -5.82 -23.01 -8.32
N GLY A 265 -6.72 -22.43 -7.51
CA GLY A 265 -7.90 -21.70 -7.98
C GLY A 265 -8.97 -22.57 -8.66
N CYS A 266 -8.91 -23.90 -8.50
CA CYS A 266 -9.88 -24.82 -9.07
C CYS A 266 -10.99 -25.08 -8.04
N TRP A 267 -12.13 -24.42 -8.23
CA TRP A 267 -13.30 -24.49 -7.34
C TRP A 267 -14.35 -25.43 -7.91
N THR A 268 -15.01 -26.19 -7.03
CA THR A 268 -16.13 -27.06 -7.39
C THR A 268 -17.44 -26.39 -6.99
N SER A 269 -18.39 -26.27 -7.91
CA SER A 269 -19.71 -25.70 -7.60
C SER A 269 -20.51 -26.62 -6.70
N CYS A 270 -21.08 -26.04 -5.63
CA CYS A 270 -22.14 -26.69 -4.85
C CYS A 270 -23.39 -26.86 -5.73
N GLN A 271 -24.36 -27.66 -5.25
CA GLN A 271 -25.63 -27.85 -5.95
C GLN A 271 -26.32 -26.50 -6.21
N PRO A 272 -26.89 -26.27 -7.42
CA PRO A 272 -27.54 -25.00 -7.75
C PRO A 272 -28.71 -24.72 -6.79
N ILE A 273 -28.69 -23.56 -6.14
CA ILE A 273 -29.77 -23.11 -5.26
C ILE A 273 -30.67 -22.17 -6.07
N GLU A 274 -31.96 -22.49 -6.19
CA GLU A 274 -32.97 -21.61 -6.79
C GLU A 274 -33.97 -21.13 -5.73
N PRO A 275 -33.54 -20.29 -4.77
CA PRO A 275 -34.36 -19.97 -3.61
C PRO A 275 -35.48 -19.00 -4.00
N ARG A 276 -36.69 -19.27 -3.52
CA ARG A 276 -37.86 -18.39 -3.69
C ARG A 276 -38.05 -17.43 -2.52
N SER A 277 -37.27 -17.62 -1.46
CA SER A 277 -37.28 -16.80 -0.24
C SER A 277 -35.90 -16.73 0.39
N LEU A 278 -35.68 -15.72 1.23
CA LEU A 278 -34.45 -15.54 2.00
C LEU A 278 -34.19 -16.74 2.94
N SER A 279 -35.24 -17.31 3.54
CA SER A 279 -35.11 -18.45 4.45
C SER A 279 -34.63 -19.71 3.73
N GLU A 280 -35.16 -19.98 2.54
CA GLU A 280 -34.72 -21.10 1.69
C GLU A 280 -33.27 -20.93 1.22
N ALA A 281 -32.87 -19.70 0.86
CA ALA A 281 -31.49 -19.38 0.49
C ALA A 281 -30.50 -19.63 1.63
N LEU A 282 -30.87 -19.24 2.84
CA LEU A 282 -30.00 -19.39 4.02
C LEU A 282 -29.92 -20.86 4.45
N SER A 283 -31.03 -21.60 4.45
CA SER A 283 -31.01 -23.04 4.75
C SER A 283 -30.17 -23.84 3.76
N ALA A 284 -30.27 -23.55 2.47
CA ALA A 284 -29.43 -24.20 1.46
C ALA A 284 -27.95 -23.83 1.57
N LEU A 285 -27.65 -22.58 1.98
CA LEU A 285 -26.29 -22.12 2.24
C LEU A 285 -25.68 -22.85 3.45
N GLU A 286 -26.43 -22.98 4.55
CA GLU A 286 -26.02 -23.77 5.71
C GLU A 286 -25.76 -25.24 5.36
N GLY A 287 -26.57 -25.83 4.48
CA GLY A 287 -26.34 -27.18 3.95
C GLY A 287 -25.00 -27.31 3.23
N CYS A 288 -24.69 -26.42 2.27
CA CYS A 288 -23.40 -26.43 1.56
C CYS A 288 -22.21 -26.16 2.54
N LEU A 289 -22.39 -25.34 3.57
CA LEU A 289 -21.34 -25.16 4.60
C LEU A 289 -21.10 -26.42 5.44
N ALA A 290 -22.16 -27.12 5.82
CA ALA A 290 -22.08 -28.35 6.59
C ALA A 290 -21.46 -29.50 5.78
N ASP A 291 -21.91 -29.68 4.53
CA ASP A 291 -21.42 -30.70 3.61
C ASP A 291 -19.92 -30.54 3.30
N HIS A 292 -19.43 -29.31 3.35
CA HIS A 292 -18.04 -28.94 3.07
C HIS A 292 -17.31 -28.36 4.29
N SER A 293 -17.65 -28.84 5.49
CA SER A 293 -16.97 -28.46 6.72
C SER A 293 -15.46 -28.76 6.66
N GLY A 294 -14.63 -27.77 6.99
CA GLY A 294 -13.17 -27.89 6.87
C GLY A 294 -12.61 -27.56 5.48
N GLU A 295 -13.42 -27.10 4.54
CA GLU A 295 -13.00 -26.59 3.23
C GLU A 295 -13.24 -25.07 3.09
N TYR A 296 -12.64 -24.45 2.07
CA TYR A 296 -12.98 -23.08 1.72
C TYR A 296 -14.31 -23.08 0.99
N VAL A 297 -15.28 -22.28 1.44
CA VAL A 297 -16.54 -22.06 0.73
C VAL A 297 -16.70 -20.58 0.39
N ARG A 298 -17.08 -20.30 -0.85
CA ARG A 298 -17.38 -18.95 -1.33
C ARG A 298 -18.80 -18.82 -1.85
N LEU A 299 -19.39 -17.66 -1.58
CA LEU A 299 -20.71 -17.21 -2.03
C LEU A 299 -20.54 -16.19 -3.16
N PHE A 300 -21.42 -16.22 -4.15
CA PHE A 300 -21.49 -15.19 -5.19
C PHE A 300 -22.92 -15.05 -5.74
N GLY A 301 -23.24 -13.86 -6.25
CA GLY A 301 -24.43 -13.62 -7.05
C GLY A 301 -24.19 -13.97 -8.51
N ILE A 302 -25.24 -14.39 -9.21
CA ILE A 302 -25.27 -14.62 -10.65
C ILE A 302 -26.32 -13.67 -11.21
N ASP A 303 -25.86 -12.70 -11.99
CA ASP A 303 -26.74 -11.73 -12.66
C ASP A 303 -27.37 -12.40 -13.90
N PRO A 304 -28.68 -12.72 -13.88
CA PRO A 304 -29.32 -13.40 -15.00
C PRO A 304 -29.42 -12.52 -16.26
N LYS A 305 -29.38 -11.19 -16.11
CA LYS A 305 -29.43 -10.24 -17.23
C LYS A 305 -28.04 -10.04 -17.82
N GLY A 306 -27.03 -9.88 -16.97
CA GLY A 306 -25.62 -9.69 -17.36
C GLY A 306 -24.85 -10.97 -17.66
N LYS A 307 -25.43 -12.15 -17.40
CA LYS A 307 -24.79 -13.49 -17.53
C LYS A 307 -23.39 -13.55 -16.91
N ARG A 308 -23.23 -12.93 -15.73
CA ARG A 308 -21.94 -12.78 -15.04
C ARG A 308 -22.07 -13.03 -13.54
N ARG A 309 -20.96 -13.32 -12.88
CA ARG A 309 -20.89 -13.42 -11.41
C ARG A 309 -20.68 -12.04 -10.80
N VAL A 310 -21.26 -11.80 -9.64
CA VAL A 310 -21.16 -10.55 -8.88
C VAL A 310 -20.96 -10.87 -7.40
N LEU A 311 -20.29 -9.98 -6.66
CA LEU A 311 -20.13 -10.08 -5.21
C LEU A 311 -19.61 -11.44 -4.72
N GLU A 312 -18.44 -11.87 -5.21
CA GLU A 312 -17.80 -13.10 -4.74
C GLU A 312 -17.17 -12.89 -3.36
N THR A 313 -17.46 -13.76 -2.40
CA THR A 313 -17.00 -13.62 -1.00
C THR A 313 -16.74 -14.99 -0.40
N ILE A 314 -15.59 -15.17 0.25
CA ILE A 314 -15.28 -16.41 0.99
C ILE A 314 -16.01 -16.34 2.33
N ILE A 315 -16.94 -17.27 2.55
CA ILE A 315 -17.81 -17.32 3.73
C ILE A 315 -17.44 -18.45 4.71
N GLN A 316 -16.53 -19.35 4.32
CA GLN A 316 -15.98 -20.39 5.20
C GLN A 316 -14.51 -20.66 4.85
N ARG A 317 -13.72 -20.95 5.89
CA ARG A 317 -12.33 -21.39 5.79
C ARG A 317 -12.12 -22.67 6.60
N PRO A 318 -11.13 -23.53 6.24
CA PRO A 318 -10.83 -24.77 6.94
C PRO A 318 -10.54 -24.64 8.45
N ASP A 319 -10.06 -23.48 8.88
CA ASP A 319 -9.68 -23.16 10.25
C ASP A 319 -10.83 -22.56 11.10
N GLY A 320 -12.03 -22.43 10.53
CA GLY A 320 -13.23 -21.94 11.22
C GLY A 320 -13.23 -20.44 11.56
N VAL A 321 -12.16 -19.70 11.25
CA VAL A 321 -12.04 -18.27 11.54
C VAL A 321 -12.26 -17.46 10.27
N VAL A 322 -13.51 -17.04 10.05
CA VAL A 322 -13.78 -15.91 9.15
C VAL A 322 -13.44 -14.64 9.94
N GLN A 323 -12.27 -14.05 9.69
CA GLN A 323 -12.00 -12.70 10.20
C GLN A 323 -13.05 -11.75 9.63
N PRO A 324 -13.62 -10.84 10.44
CA PRO A 324 -14.60 -9.86 9.95
C PRO A 324 -13.91 -8.97 8.92
N THR A 325 -14.23 -9.19 7.65
CA THR A 325 -13.83 -8.27 6.58
C THR A 325 -14.72 -7.04 6.67
N THR A 326 -14.14 -5.87 6.42
CA THR A 326 -14.82 -4.57 6.28
C THR A 326 -16.30 -4.66 5.91
N SER A 327 -17.16 -4.06 6.74
CA SER A 327 -18.62 -4.02 6.63
C SER A 327 -19.13 -4.06 5.18
N PHE A 328 -19.99 -5.03 4.85
CA PHE A 328 -20.66 -5.08 3.55
C PHE A 328 -21.35 -3.73 3.27
N LYS A 329 -20.86 -3.01 2.26
CA LYS A 329 -21.49 -1.79 1.74
C LYS A 329 -22.14 -2.11 0.39
N ALA A 330 -23.46 -2.01 0.33
CA ALA A 330 -24.20 -2.13 -0.91
C ALA A 330 -23.66 -1.12 -1.96
N PRO A 331 -23.38 -1.55 -3.20
CA PRO A 331 -23.08 -0.64 -4.30
C PRO A 331 -24.20 0.39 -4.52
N ALA A 332 -23.85 1.67 -4.73
CA ALA A 332 -24.83 2.73 -4.94
C ALA A 332 -25.64 2.51 -6.24
N SER A 333 -26.97 2.69 -6.16
CA SER A 333 -27.87 2.52 -7.30
C SER A 333 -27.80 3.72 -8.25
N THR A 334 -27.49 3.48 -9.53
CA THR A 334 -27.60 4.51 -10.57
C THR A 334 -29.05 4.65 -11.01
N GLY A 335 -29.73 5.67 -10.48
CA GLY A 335 -31.03 6.12 -10.94
C GLY A 335 -30.95 6.77 -12.33
N SER A 336 -31.87 6.39 -13.21
CA SER A 336 -32.03 6.92 -14.56
C SER A 336 -32.66 8.32 -14.52
N ALA A 337 -31.98 9.34 -15.07
CA ALA A 337 -32.56 10.66 -15.32
C ALA A 337 -32.18 11.11 -16.74
N GLY A 338 -33.20 11.27 -17.58
CA GLY A 338 -33.07 11.66 -18.98
C GLY A 338 -32.74 13.15 -19.15
N TYR A 339 -31.88 13.43 -20.12
CA TYR A 339 -31.75 14.75 -20.72
C TYR A 339 -31.62 14.57 -22.24
N ASN A 340 -32.57 15.17 -22.95
CA ASN A 340 -32.63 15.27 -24.40
C ASN A 340 -31.97 16.60 -24.80
N GLY A 341 -31.03 16.59 -25.74
CA GLY A 341 -30.31 17.80 -26.16
C GLY A 341 -29.34 17.52 -27.30
N ASN A 342 -29.83 17.78 -28.51
CA ASN A 342 -29.20 17.53 -29.80
C ASN A 342 -27.93 18.38 -30.02
N GLY A 343 -26.82 17.77 -30.43
CA GLY A 343 -25.57 18.46 -30.77
C GLY A 343 -24.59 17.53 -31.50
N HIS A 344 -24.30 17.84 -32.76
CA HIS A 344 -23.47 17.04 -33.66
C HIS A 344 -21.98 17.06 -33.25
N SER A 345 -21.39 15.90 -32.98
CA SER A 345 -19.95 15.64 -33.21
C SER A 345 -19.61 14.15 -33.14
N ASN A 346 -18.74 13.73 -34.06
CA ASN A 346 -18.23 12.38 -34.33
C ASN A 346 -18.06 11.45 -33.12
N GLY A 347 -18.64 10.26 -33.23
CA GLY A 347 -18.57 9.21 -32.23
C GLY A 347 -17.20 8.56 -32.09
N ALA A 348 -16.76 8.43 -30.84
CA ALA A 348 -15.74 7.47 -30.43
C ALA A 348 -16.41 6.48 -29.46
N GLY A 349 -16.58 5.23 -29.90
CA GLY A 349 -17.12 4.16 -29.08
C GLY A 349 -16.15 3.73 -27.98
N ILE A 350 -16.70 3.41 -26.81
CA ILE A 350 -16.00 2.76 -25.70
C ILE A 350 -15.54 1.38 -26.21
N GLY A 351 -14.24 1.21 -26.49
CA GLY A 351 -13.66 -0.07 -26.93
C GLY A 351 -12.56 -0.03 -28.01
N SER A 352 -12.12 1.13 -28.49
CA SER A 352 -11.05 1.16 -29.50
C SER A 352 -9.66 0.96 -28.87
N ILE A 353 -9.04 -0.21 -29.10
CA ILE A 353 -7.60 -0.40 -28.88
C ILE A 353 -6.84 0.57 -29.79
N SER A 354 -5.82 1.26 -29.24
CA SER A 354 -5.04 2.24 -29.99
C SER A 354 -4.26 1.58 -31.15
N ALA A 355 -4.07 2.32 -32.24
CA ALA A 355 -3.27 1.85 -33.38
C ALA A 355 -1.82 1.54 -32.96
N GLU A 356 -1.28 2.28 -31.98
CA GLU A 356 0.06 2.06 -31.41
C GLU A 356 0.17 0.70 -30.69
N THR A 357 -0.87 0.29 -29.96
CA THR A 357 -0.94 -1.02 -29.31
C THR A 357 -0.98 -2.15 -30.34
N VAL A 358 -1.70 -1.96 -31.45
CA VAL A 358 -1.74 -2.94 -32.55
C VAL A 358 -0.37 -3.09 -33.21
N ASP A 359 0.37 -1.99 -33.40
CA ASP A 359 1.74 -2.03 -33.93
C ASP A 359 2.75 -2.68 -32.97
N GLN A 360 2.58 -2.49 -31.66
CA GLN A 360 3.39 -3.21 -30.65
C GLN A 360 3.16 -4.72 -30.71
N ILE A 361 1.91 -5.16 -30.89
CA ILE A 361 1.56 -6.58 -31.06
C ILE A 361 2.23 -7.16 -32.30
N ARG A 362 2.17 -6.46 -33.45
CA ARG A 362 2.81 -6.92 -34.70
C ARG A 362 4.31 -7.10 -34.52
N LYS A 363 4.99 -6.15 -33.87
CA LYS A 363 6.44 -6.22 -33.62
C LYS A 363 6.82 -7.39 -32.72
N LEU A 364 6.04 -7.64 -31.67
CA LEU A 364 6.28 -8.78 -30.78
C LEU A 364 6.10 -10.12 -31.50
N LEU A 365 5.04 -10.28 -32.28
CA LEU A 365 4.79 -11.51 -33.05
C LEU A 365 5.87 -11.73 -34.12
N ALA A 366 6.27 -10.68 -34.85
CA ALA A 366 7.35 -10.76 -35.83
C ALA A 366 8.71 -11.13 -35.20
N GLY A 367 8.95 -10.71 -33.95
CA GLY A 367 10.12 -11.11 -33.16
C GLY A 367 10.07 -12.53 -32.60
N GLY A 368 8.99 -13.29 -32.84
CA GLY A 368 8.80 -14.65 -32.32
C GLY A 368 8.48 -14.68 -30.82
N TYR A 369 8.01 -13.57 -30.26
CA TYR A 369 7.65 -13.46 -28.84
C TYR A 369 6.19 -13.85 -28.61
N LYS A 370 5.92 -14.43 -27.44
CA LYS A 370 4.56 -14.71 -26.98
C LYS A 370 3.96 -13.45 -26.36
N ILE A 371 2.64 -13.33 -26.43
CA ILE A 371 1.91 -12.18 -25.90
C ILE A 371 0.99 -12.65 -24.78
N GLY A 372 0.98 -11.89 -23.69
CA GLY A 372 0.08 -12.09 -22.56
C GLY A 372 -0.58 -10.79 -22.15
N THR A 373 -1.62 -10.89 -21.35
CA THR A 373 -2.34 -9.76 -20.79
C THR A 373 -2.55 -9.96 -19.29
N GLU A 374 -2.51 -8.87 -18.54
CA GLU A 374 -2.69 -8.87 -17.10
C GLU A 374 -3.61 -7.72 -16.69
N HIS A 375 -4.40 -7.93 -15.65
CA HIS A 375 -5.30 -6.93 -15.09
C HIS A 375 -5.11 -6.79 -13.58
N VAL A 376 -5.50 -5.65 -13.03
CA VAL A 376 -5.46 -5.40 -11.58
C VAL A 376 -6.44 -4.30 -11.19
N ASP A 377 -7.15 -4.52 -10.08
CA ASP A 377 -8.01 -3.50 -9.47
C ASP A 377 -7.18 -2.30 -8.93
N GLU A 378 -7.82 -1.14 -8.76
CA GLU A 378 -7.14 0.09 -8.34
C GLU A 378 -6.42 -0.05 -6.98
N ARG A 379 -6.95 -0.90 -6.10
CA ARG A 379 -6.40 -1.15 -4.76
C ARG A 379 -5.10 -1.98 -4.84
N ARG A 380 -5.04 -2.98 -5.72
CA ARG A 380 -3.89 -3.88 -5.91
C ARG A 380 -2.87 -3.36 -6.92
N PHE A 381 -3.24 -2.39 -7.77
CA PHE A 381 -2.27 -1.72 -8.64
C PHE A 381 -1.11 -1.11 -7.84
N ARG A 382 -1.39 -0.59 -6.64
CA ARG A 382 -0.38 0.01 -5.73
C ARG A 382 0.58 -1.00 -5.13
N THR A 383 0.21 -2.29 -5.08
CA THR A 383 1.04 -3.37 -4.53
C THR A 383 1.76 -4.18 -5.61
N GLY A 384 1.52 -3.87 -6.89
CA GLY A 384 2.19 -4.52 -8.03
C GLY A 384 1.79 -5.99 -8.24
N SER A 385 0.69 -6.46 -7.62
CA SER A 385 0.21 -7.82 -7.75
C SER A 385 -0.82 -7.89 -8.88
N TRP A 386 -0.38 -8.32 -10.06
CA TRP A 386 -1.22 -8.43 -11.26
C TRP A 386 -1.76 -9.84 -11.46
N ALA A 387 -3.00 -9.95 -11.91
CA ALA A 387 -3.62 -11.21 -12.30
C ALA A 387 -3.53 -11.39 -13.82
N SER A 388 -3.11 -12.57 -14.28
CA SER A 388 -3.08 -12.88 -15.70
C SER A 388 -4.49 -13.06 -16.25
N CYS A 389 -4.77 -12.41 -17.38
CA CYS A 389 -5.92 -12.72 -18.23
C CYS A 389 -5.72 -14.10 -18.89
N LYS A 390 -6.76 -14.58 -19.60
CA LYS A 390 -6.72 -15.86 -20.33
C LYS A 390 -5.47 -15.94 -21.23
N PRO A 391 -4.70 -17.05 -21.18
CA PRO A 391 -3.51 -17.21 -22.01
C PRO A 391 -3.82 -17.04 -23.49
N ILE A 392 -3.01 -16.24 -24.19
CA ILE A 392 -3.15 -16.00 -25.62
C ILE A 392 -2.19 -16.93 -26.35
N GLU A 393 -2.72 -18.00 -26.96
CA GLU A 393 -1.93 -18.95 -27.76
C GLU A 393 -1.87 -18.56 -29.24
N ALA A 394 -2.51 -17.45 -29.62
CA ALA A 394 -2.58 -16.97 -30.98
C ALA A 394 -1.24 -16.43 -31.50
N THR A 395 -0.98 -16.68 -32.78
CA THR A 395 0.21 -16.21 -33.51
C THR A 395 -0.09 -15.13 -34.53
N SER A 396 -1.38 -14.79 -34.73
CA SER A 396 -1.82 -13.74 -35.64
C SER A 396 -2.27 -12.49 -34.88
N THR A 397 -1.94 -11.32 -35.42
CA THR A 397 -2.24 -10.01 -34.80
C THR A 397 -3.72 -9.86 -34.48
N ASP A 398 -4.61 -10.24 -35.41
CA ASP A 398 -6.05 -10.04 -35.26
C ASP A 398 -6.64 -10.87 -34.12
N GLN A 399 -6.15 -12.10 -33.93
CA GLN A 399 -6.57 -12.96 -32.82
C GLN A 399 -6.05 -12.45 -31.47
N VAL A 400 -4.82 -11.93 -31.42
CA VAL A 400 -4.28 -11.30 -30.21
C VAL A 400 -5.06 -10.03 -29.87
N VAL A 401 -5.40 -9.21 -30.87
CA VAL A 401 -6.24 -8.01 -30.68
C VAL A 401 -7.63 -8.38 -30.19
N ALA A 402 -8.25 -9.45 -30.71
CA ALA A 402 -9.53 -9.94 -30.23
C ALA A 402 -9.46 -10.38 -28.76
N ALA A 403 -8.44 -11.16 -28.38
CA ALA A 403 -8.22 -11.56 -26.99
C ALA A 403 -7.92 -10.36 -26.06
N LEU A 404 -7.26 -9.32 -26.59
CA LEU A 404 -7.02 -8.08 -25.86
C LEU A 404 -8.32 -7.33 -25.58
N LYS A 405 -9.22 -7.24 -26.58
CA LYS A 405 -10.55 -6.63 -26.40
C LYS A 405 -11.35 -7.41 -25.37
N GLU A 406 -11.34 -8.73 -25.44
CA GLU A 406 -12.02 -9.59 -24.47
C GLU A 406 -11.51 -9.34 -23.04
N CYS A 407 -10.18 -9.22 -22.84
CA CYS A 407 -9.59 -8.91 -21.52
C CYS A 407 -9.98 -7.48 -21.06
N ILE A 408 -9.94 -6.47 -21.93
CA ILE A 408 -10.37 -5.09 -21.64
C ILE A 408 -11.86 -5.04 -21.25
N GLU A 409 -12.72 -5.74 -21.99
CA GLU A 409 -14.15 -5.81 -21.74
C GLU A 409 -14.49 -6.54 -20.44
N ASN A 410 -13.78 -7.62 -20.14
CA ASN A 410 -13.98 -8.37 -18.90
C ASN A 410 -13.47 -7.62 -17.66
N HIS A 411 -12.59 -6.65 -17.83
CA HIS A 411 -11.93 -5.91 -16.75
C HIS A 411 -12.13 -4.40 -16.87
N GLN A 412 -13.34 -3.96 -17.25
CA GLN A 412 -13.70 -2.54 -17.30
C GLN A 412 -13.59 -1.90 -15.90
N GLY A 413 -12.98 -0.71 -15.83
CA GLY A 413 -12.72 -0.04 -14.55
C GLY A 413 -11.46 -0.52 -13.83
N GLU A 414 -10.69 -1.45 -14.41
CA GLU A 414 -9.40 -1.91 -13.89
C GLU A 414 -8.24 -1.44 -14.77
N TYR A 415 -7.01 -1.57 -14.25
CA TYR A 415 -5.81 -1.42 -15.06
C TYR A 415 -5.58 -2.70 -15.85
N VAL A 416 -5.41 -2.60 -17.17
CA VAL A 416 -5.02 -3.73 -18.03
C VAL A 416 -3.70 -3.40 -18.70
N ARG A 417 -2.79 -4.38 -18.76
CA ARG A 417 -1.49 -4.27 -19.42
C ARG A 417 -1.22 -5.40 -20.40
N LEU A 418 -0.51 -5.06 -21.48
CA LEU A 418 0.05 -5.97 -22.47
C LEU A 418 1.45 -6.41 -22.05
N ILE A 419 1.77 -7.69 -22.22
CA ILE A 419 3.06 -8.28 -21.87
C ILE A 419 3.64 -9.02 -23.06
N GLY A 420 4.90 -8.74 -23.39
CA GLY A 420 5.70 -9.54 -24.31
C GLY A 420 6.57 -10.53 -23.56
N ILE A 421 6.60 -11.79 -23.99
CA ILE A 421 7.32 -12.89 -23.34
C ILE A 421 8.27 -13.53 -24.35
N ASP A 422 9.55 -13.61 -24.00
CA ASP A 422 10.55 -14.37 -24.75
C ASP A 422 10.48 -15.86 -24.36
N PRO A 423 9.99 -16.75 -25.25
CA PRO A 423 9.85 -18.16 -24.91
C PRO A 423 11.20 -18.88 -24.80
N LYS A 424 12.27 -18.35 -25.42
CA LYS A 424 13.61 -18.95 -25.36
C LYS A 424 14.33 -18.55 -24.08
N ALA A 425 14.29 -17.25 -23.76
CA ALA A 425 14.92 -16.71 -22.54
C ALA A 425 14.04 -16.83 -21.29
N LYS A 426 12.79 -17.27 -21.42
CA LYS A 426 11.78 -17.39 -20.35
C LYS A 426 11.65 -16.13 -19.49
N ARG A 427 11.67 -14.95 -20.13
CA ARG A 427 11.57 -13.64 -19.45
C ARG A 427 10.58 -12.72 -20.14
N ARG A 428 10.07 -11.73 -19.39
CA ARG A 428 9.26 -10.64 -19.95
C ARG A 428 10.17 -9.63 -20.64
N ILE A 429 9.72 -9.12 -21.77
CA ILE A 429 10.46 -8.16 -22.60
C ILE A 429 9.68 -6.87 -22.88
N LEU A 430 8.38 -6.85 -22.58
CA LEU A 430 7.52 -5.67 -22.66
C LEU A 430 6.46 -5.75 -21.56
N GLU A 431 6.20 -4.62 -20.89
CA GLU A 431 5.03 -4.43 -20.02
C GLU A 431 4.45 -3.03 -20.30
N SER A 432 3.26 -2.96 -20.89
CA SER A 432 2.65 -1.68 -21.32
C SER A 432 1.20 -1.59 -20.83
N ILE A 433 0.84 -0.53 -20.10
CA ILE A 433 -0.54 -0.32 -19.64
C ILE A 433 -1.39 0.20 -20.81
N ILE A 434 -2.45 -0.52 -21.13
CA ILE A 434 -3.34 -0.27 -22.26
C ILE A 434 -4.74 0.21 -21.84
N GLN A 435 -5.09 0.03 -20.56
CA GLN A 435 -6.34 0.53 -19.98
C GLN A 435 -6.10 1.03 -18.55
N ARG A 436 -6.82 2.09 -18.17
CA ARG A 436 -6.93 2.56 -16.79
C ARG A 436 -8.40 2.57 -16.35
N PRO A 437 -8.69 2.61 -15.03
CA PRO A 437 -10.05 2.69 -14.49
C PRO A 437 -10.92 3.83 -15.07
N ASN A 438 -10.29 4.95 -15.47
CA ASN A 438 -10.98 6.13 -16.01
C ASN A 438 -11.13 6.11 -17.55
N GLY A 439 -10.85 4.98 -18.22
CA GLY A 439 -10.95 4.82 -19.67
C GLY A 439 -9.63 4.41 -20.35
N PRO A 440 -9.67 4.21 -21.68
CA PRO A 440 -8.48 3.83 -22.46
C PRO A 440 -7.40 4.92 -22.42
N VAL A 441 -6.14 4.50 -22.50
CA VAL A 441 -4.99 5.42 -22.50
C VAL A 441 -4.91 6.12 -23.86
N ALA A 442 -4.89 7.45 -23.89
CA ALA A 442 -4.71 8.23 -25.12
C ALA A 442 -3.30 7.98 -25.72
N PRO A 443 -3.15 7.95 -27.06
CA PRO A 443 -1.85 7.73 -27.70
C PRO A 443 -0.88 8.86 -27.33
N SER A 444 0.32 8.47 -26.90
CA SER A 444 1.40 9.40 -26.64
C SER A 444 2.14 9.68 -27.94
N ASN A 445 2.03 10.91 -28.47
CA ASN A 445 2.85 11.36 -29.61
C ASN A 445 4.34 11.29 -29.25
N GLY A 446 4.98 10.20 -29.68
CA GLY A 446 6.40 9.92 -29.47
C GLY A 446 6.85 8.80 -30.39
N GLN A 447 6.64 8.95 -31.70
CA GLN A 447 7.14 8.00 -32.70
C GLN A 447 8.67 7.95 -32.69
N LYS A 448 9.24 6.79 -32.35
CA LYS A 448 10.50 6.33 -32.94
C LYS A 448 10.31 4.93 -33.51
N SER A 449 10.25 4.88 -34.84
CA SER A 449 10.20 3.69 -35.68
C SER A 449 11.54 2.97 -35.69
N TYR A 450 11.55 1.69 -35.30
CA TYR A 450 12.66 0.78 -35.60
C TYR A 450 12.38 0.13 -36.95
N ALA A 451 13.04 0.61 -38.00
CA ALA A 451 13.15 -0.12 -39.26
C ALA A 451 14.39 -1.02 -39.18
N ALA A 452 14.18 -2.32 -39.35
CA ALA A 452 15.25 -3.28 -39.56
C ALA A 452 15.74 -3.16 -41.01
N THR A 453 17.04 -2.90 -41.20
CA THR A 453 17.71 -3.15 -42.47
C THR A 453 18.98 -3.93 -42.19
N SER A 454 19.01 -5.17 -42.67
CA SER A 454 20.21 -6.00 -42.78
C SER A 454 20.93 -5.65 -44.08
N SER A 455 22.21 -5.27 -44.00
CA SER A 455 23.14 -5.38 -45.13
C SER A 455 24.59 -5.38 -44.66
N TYR A 456 25.30 -6.45 -45.02
CA TYR A 456 26.75 -6.57 -44.99
C TYR A 456 27.39 -5.52 -45.90
N SER A 457 28.38 -4.75 -45.41
CA SER A 457 29.48 -4.22 -46.22
C SER A 457 30.67 -3.84 -45.34
N SER A 458 31.83 -4.36 -45.70
CA SER A 458 33.17 -3.98 -45.24
C SER A 458 33.56 -2.58 -45.72
N ALA A 459 34.11 -1.74 -44.85
CA ALA A 459 35.07 -0.71 -45.24
C ALA A 459 35.88 -0.19 -44.04
N THR A 460 37.19 -0.33 -44.17
CA THR A 460 38.26 0.25 -43.36
C THR A 460 38.24 1.77 -43.46
N ALA A 461 38.23 2.51 -42.34
CA ALA A 461 38.74 3.87 -42.28
C ALA A 461 39.09 4.28 -40.84
N THR A 462 40.36 4.64 -40.67
CA THR A 462 41.03 5.17 -39.49
C THR A 462 40.60 6.59 -39.14
N ALA A 463 40.13 6.76 -37.89
CA ALA A 463 40.27 7.87 -36.92
C ALA A 463 39.88 9.33 -37.33
N PRO A 464 39.33 10.14 -36.40
CA PRO A 464 40.14 10.66 -35.30
C PRO A 464 39.55 10.41 -33.91
N VAL A 465 40.46 10.39 -32.95
CA VAL A 465 40.21 10.29 -31.50
C VAL A 465 39.52 11.55 -31.03
N SER A 466 38.22 11.46 -30.73
CA SER A 466 37.51 12.42 -29.90
C SER A 466 37.34 11.82 -28.52
N SER A 467 38.11 12.33 -27.56
CA SER A 467 37.91 12.11 -26.13
C SER A 467 36.53 12.63 -25.74
N SER A 468 35.57 11.73 -25.54
CA SER A 468 34.24 12.08 -25.02
C SER A 468 34.36 12.42 -23.53
N ASN A 469 34.05 13.68 -23.21
CA ASN A 469 34.16 14.30 -21.89
C ASN A 469 32.83 14.18 -21.08
N ARG A 470 32.05 13.10 -21.26
CA ARG A 470 30.71 12.99 -20.64
C ARG A 470 30.71 12.40 -19.24
N LEU A 471 31.67 11.55 -18.92
CA LEU A 471 31.80 10.95 -17.60
C LEU A 471 32.78 11.75 -16.73
N ASN A 472 32.38 12.05 -15.49
CA ASN A 472 33.24 12.68 -14.51
C ASN A 472 34.47 11.78 -14.22
N ALA A 473 35.64 12.38 -14.00
CA ALA A 473 36.88 11.67 -13.67
C ALA A 473 36.72 10.70 -12.49
N GLU A 474 35.92 11.07 -11.49
CA GLU A 474 35.60 10.21 -10.35
C GLU A 474 34.88 8.91 -10.76
N VAL A 475 33.98 8.98 -11.73
CA VAL A 475 33.27 7.80 -12.26
C VAL A 475 34.21 6.90 -13.05
N VAL A 476 35.15 7.49 -13.78
CA VAL A 476 36.20 6.76 -14.51
C VAL A 476 37.11 6.03 -13.53
N ASP A 477 37.51 6.67 -12.42
CA ASP A 477 38.31 6.04 -11.38
C ASP A 477 37.55 4.90 -10.66
N GLN A 478 36.26 5.09 -10.40
CA GLN A 478 35.39 4.03 -9.86
C GLN A 478 35.30 2.82 -10.81
N LEU A 479 35.15 3.05 -12.12
CA LEU A 479 35.18 1.98 -13.12
C LEU A 479 36.53 1.24 -13.13
N ARG A 480 37.65 1.97 -13.05
CA ARG A 480 38.99 1.40 -13.01
C ARG A 480 39.18 0.51 -11.77
N GLN A 481 38.73 0.96 -10.61
CA GLN A 481 38.77 0.19 -9.36
C GLN A 481 37.91 -1.09 -9.45
N LEU A 482 36.71 -0.98 -10.03
CA LEU A 482 35.83 -2.14 -10.21
C LEU A 482 36.45 -3.19 -11.13
N LEU A 483 37.03 -2.78 -12.26
CA LEU A 483 37.71 -3.68 -13.19
C LEU A 483 38.95 -4.33 -12.56
N ALA A 484 39.79 -3.55 -11.87
CA ALA A 484 40.98 -4.06 -11.20
C ALA A 484 40.63 -5.05 -10.07
N GLY A 485 39.51 -4.84 -9.39
CA GLY A 485 38.99 -5.74 -8.35
C GLY A 485 38.31 -7.01 -8.88
N GLY A 486 38.18 -7.17 -10.20
CA GLY A 486 37.47 -8.30 -10.81
C GLY A 486 35.95 -8.27 -10.55
N TYR A 487 35.40 -7.10 -10.27
CA TYR A 487 33.97 -6.90 -10.04
C TYR A 487 33.22 -6.81 -11.37
N LYS A 488 31.97 -7.30 -11.37
CA LYS A 488 31.06 -7.12 -12.50
C LYS A 488 30.46 -5.71 -12.45
N ILE A 489 30.28 -5.12 -13.63
CA ILE A 489 29.77 -3.75 -13.77
C ILE A 489 28.37 -3.82 -14.40
N SER A 490 27.45 -3.00 -13.92
CA SER A 490 26.09 -2.84 -14.45
C SER A 490 25.68 -1.38 -14.33
N ALA A 491 24.69 -0.96 -15.10
CA ALA A 491 24.00 0.31 -14.89
C ALA A 491 22.52 0.06 -14.59
N GLU A 492 21.89 1.02 -13.92
CA GLU A 492 20.44 1.07 -13.76
C GLU A 492 19.94 2.48 -14.04
N HIS A 493 18.73 2.59 -14.57
CA HIS A 493 18.10 3.85 -14.90
C HIS A 493 16.70 3.94 -14.30
N VAL A 494 16.20 5.16 -14.09
CA VAL A 494 14.86 5.39 -13.59
C VAL A 494 14.36 6.79 -13.95
N ASP A 495 13.11 6.86 -14.39
CA ASP A 495 12.42 8.12 -14.64
C ASP A 495 12.24 8.95 -13.34
N GLN A 496 12.08 10.27 -13.47
CA GLN A 496 11.99 11.19 -12.32
C GLN A 496 10.84 10.85 -11.35
N ARG A 497 9.78 10.18 -11.83
CA ARG A 497 8.62 9.79 -11.04
C ARG A 497 8.90 8.53 -10.22
N ARG A 498 9.57 7.53 -10.78
CA ARG A 498 9.92 6.25 -10.13
C ARG A 498 11.18 6.33 -9.27
N PHE A 499 12.02 7.33 -9.48
CA PHE A 499 13.18 7.59 -8.61
C PHE A 499 12.75 7.73 -7.14
N ARG A 500 11.60 8.35 -6.88
CA ARG A 500 11.02 8.55 -5.53
C ARG A 500 10.59 7.26 -4.84
N THR A 501 10.30 6.20 -5.59
CA THR A 501 9.86 4.91 -5.06
C THR A 501 11.00 3.87 -4.99
N GLY A 502 12.23 4.25 -5.38
CA GLY A 502 13.41 3.39 -5.33
C GLY A 502 13.36 2.20 -6.30
N SER A 503 12.46 2.22 -7.28
CA SER A 503 12.32 1.15 -8.28
C SER A 503 13.13 1.47 -9.52
N TRP A 504 14.31 0.85 -9.63
CA TRP A 504 15.25 1.07 -10.72
C TRP A 504 15.14 -0.03 -11.79
N SER A 505 15.25 0.36 -13.06
CA SER A 505 15.31 -0.56 -14.19
C SER A 505 16.76 -0.90 -14.51
N SER A 506 17.08 -2.19 -14.58
CA SER A 506 18.45 -2.61 -14.92
C SER A 506 18.74 -2.42 -16.41
N CYS A 507 19.86 -1.79 -16.73
CA CYS A 507 20.40 -1.72 -18.09
C CYS A 507 21.10 -3.03 -18.52
N GLY A 508 21.19 -4.01 -17.61
CA GLY A 508 21.93 -5.24 -17.84
C GLY A 508 23.41 -5.14 -17.45
N GLN A 509 24.08 -6.30 -17.44
CA GLN A 509 25.50 -6.39 -17.11
C GLN A 509 26.35 -5.84 -18.27
N ILE A 510 27.31 -4.98 -17.95
CA ILE A 510 28.30 -4.47 -18.90
C ILE A 510 29.40 -5.52 -19.06
N GLU A 511 29.49 -6.13 -20.25
CA GLU A 511 30.56 -7.05 -20.62
C GLU A 511 31.78 -6.28 -21.14
N ALA A 512 32.46 -5.56 -20.25
CA ALA A 512 33.68 -4.85 -20.59
C ALA A 512 34.94 -5.69 -20.32
N ARG A 513 35.88 -5.72 -21.27
CA ARG A 513 37.20 -6.36 -21.13
C ARG A 513 38.33 -5.35 -20.92
N SER A 514 38.03 -4.07 -21.10
CA SER A 514 38.94 -2.96 -20.88
C SER A 514 38.20 -1.76 -20.28
N GLU A 515 38.94 -0.84 -19.64
CA GLU A 515 38.39 0.43 -19.13
C GLU A 515 37.67 1.22 -20.22
N ARG A 516 38.24 1.22 -21.43
CA ARG A 516 37.67 1.91 -22.59
C ARG A 516 36.30 1.34 -22.98
N ASP A 517 36.14 0.02 -22.93
CA ASP A 517 34.86 -0.62 -23.26
C ASP A 517 33.80 -0.32 -22.19
N ALA A 518 34.21 -0.27 -20.92
CA ALA A 518 33.31 0.06 -19.81
C ALA A 518 32.81 1.51 -19.90
N ILE A 519 33.71 2.44 -20.22
CA ILE A 519 33.39 3.85 -20.46
C ILE A 519 32.41 3.97 -21.64
N ALA A 520 32.72 3.35 -22.77
CA ALA A 520 31.87 3.43 -23.96
C ALA A 520 30.47 2.86 -23.72
N ALA A 521 30.35 1.73 -23.02
CA ALA A 521 29.06 1.15 -22.67
C ALA A 521 28.25 2.06 -21.72
N LEU A 522 28.92 2.68 -20.74
CA LEU A 522 28.26 3.58 -19.80
C LEU A 522 27.80 4.87 -20.49
N GLU A 523 28.62 5.45 -21.36
CA GLU A 523 28.24 6.62 -22.18
C GLU A 523 27.07 6.33 -23.13
N ALA A 524 26.96 5.09 -23.62
CA ALA A 524 25.81 4.66 -24.41
C ALA A 524 24.52 4.71 -23.58
N TYR A 525 24.53 4.21 -22.35
CA TYR A 525 23.36 4.29 -21.46
C TYR A 525 23.01 5.73 -21.06
N LEU A 526 24.01 6.58 -20.78
CA LEU A 526 23.76 8.00 -20.54
C LEU A 526 23.09 8.68 -21.75
N SER A 527 23.48 8.27 -22.95
CA SER A 527 22.90 8.80 -24.18
C SER A 527 21.51 8.26 -24.48
N GLU A 528 21.24 7.00 -24.13
CA GLU A 528 19.95 6.33 -24.31
C GLU A 528 18.89 6.86 -23.35
N TYR A 529 19.25 7.07 -22.08
CA TYR A 529 18.35 7.49 -21.01
C TYR A 529 18.52 8.97 -20.65
N GLN A 530 18.61 9.86 -21.65
CA GLN A 530 18.69 11.30 -21.41
C GLN A 530 17.43 11.81 -20.69
N GLY A 531 17.63 12.57 -19.60
CA GLY A 531 16.52 13.06 -18.77
C GLY A 531 16.04 12.07 -17.71
N GLU A 532 16.74 10.94 -17.52
CA GLU A 532 16.51 10.00 -16.42
C GLU A 532 17.68 9.97 -15.44
N TYR A 533 17.43 9.47 -14.23
CA TYR A 533 18.52 9.16 -13.30
C TYR A 533 19.20 7.89 -13.79
N VAL A 534 20.53 7.90 -13.91
CA VAL A 534 21.33 6.69 -14.21
C VAL A 534 22.34 6.49 -13.09
N ARG A 535 22.49 5.24 -12.63
CA ARG A 535 23.49 4.86 -11.62
C ARG A 535 24.39 3.72 -12.08
N LEU A 536 25.66 3.80 -11.72
CA LEU A 536 26.67 2.76 -11.85
C LEU A 536 26.56 1.79 -10.67
N ILE A 537 26.59 0.49 -10.98
CA ILE A 537 26.55 -0.60 -10.00
C ILE A 537 27.79 -1.49 -10.16
N GLY A 538 28.52 -1.70 -9.07
CA GLY A 538 29.55 -2.71 -8.94
C GLY A 538 29.02 -3.95 -8.22
N ILE A 539 29.31 -5.15 -8.72
CA ILE A 539 28.81 -6.43 -8.17
C ILE A 539 29.98 -7.36 -7.90
N ASP A 540 30.05 -7.87 -6.66
CA ASP A 540 30.96 -8.94 -6.27
C ASP A 540 30.43 -10.31 -6.72
N PRO A 541 31.04 -10.96 -7.73
CA PRO A 541 30.56 -12.26 -8.20
C PRO A 541 30.76 -13.38 -7.18
N LYS A 542 31.72 -13.25 -6.24
CA LYS A 542 31.98 -14.25 -5.19
C LYS A 542 31.01 -14.09 -4.02
N ALA A 543 30.83 -12.86 -3.54
CA ALA A 543 29.94 -12.57 -2.42
C ALA A 543 28.46 -12.39 -2.84
N LYS A 544 28.17 -12.35 -4.14
CA LYS A 544 26.83 -12.14 -4.72
C LYS A 544 26.11 -10.90 -4.15
N ARG A 545 26.87 -9.82 -3.91
CA ARG A 545 26.35 -8.55 -3.37
C ARG A 545 26.82 -7.36 -4.20
N ARG A 546 26.11 -6.25 -4.09
CA ARG A 546 26.54 -4.96 -4.66
C ARG A 546 27.63 -4.36 -3.77
N VAL A 547 28.67 -3.83 -4.39
CA VAL A 547 29.83 -3.21 -3.72
C VAL A 547 29.95 -1.72 -4.02
N LEU A 548 29.24 -1.23 -5.04
CA LEU A 548 29.19 0.19 -5.41
C LEU A 548 27.80 0.51 -5.97
N GLU A 549 27.22 1.62 -5.55
CA GLU A 549 26.03 2.23 -6.17
C GLU A 549 26.21 3.74 -6.24
N THR A 550 26.50 4.28 -7.43
CA THR A 550 26.76 5.71 -7.62
C THR A 550 25.84 6.28 -8.69
N ILE A 551 25.07 7.33 -8.38
CA ILE A 551 24.28 8.05 -9.40
C ILE A 551 25.23 8.88 -10.25
N ILE A 552 25.27 8.58 -11.55
CA ILE A 552 26.18 9.17 -12.54
C ILE A 552 25.49 10.14 -13.51
N GLN A 553 24.16 10.13 -13.55
CA GLN A 553 23.35 11.11 -14.28
C GLN A 553 22.08 11.43 -13.50
N ARG A 554 21.66 12.69 -13.58
CA ARG A 554 20.38 13.19 -13.07
C ARG A 554 19.64 13.89 -14.23
N PRO A 555 18.30 13.84 -14.26
CA PRO A 555 17.45 14.52 -15.25
C PRO A 555 17.74 16.01 -15.39
#